data_AF-A0A921B510-F1
#
_entry.id   AF-A0A921B510-F1
#
_cell.length_a   1.000
_cell.length_b   1.000
_cell.length_c   1.000
_cell.angle_alpha   90.00
_cell.angle_beta   90.00
_cell.angle_gamma   90.00
#
_symmetry.space_group_name_H-M   'P 1'
#
loop_
_entity.id
_entity.type
_entity.pdbx_description
1 polymer ?
#
loop_
_entity_poly.entity_id
_entity_poly.type
_entity_poly.pdbx_seq_one_letter_code
_entity_poly.pdbx_strand_id
1 'polypeptide(L)' 'MKRVLLILAGLIIVIGIIGSLDFFVAAVLNSLIFIMVLGVVGYLIYYFFFLTESQRKYKRALRKSKRKHKNRRTNKEI' A
#
# COMPACT_ATOMS: atom_id res chain seq x y z
N MET A 1 -22.00 33.76 29.57
CA MET A 1 -21.72 32.39 30.08
C MET A 1 -21.58 31.35 28.96
N LYS A 2 -22.59 31.15 28.09
CA LYS A 2 -22.55 30.12 27.01
C LYS A 2 -21.38 30.27 26.02
N ARG A 3 -21.07 31.49 25.55
CA ARG A 3 -19.96 31.74 24.61
C ARG A 3 -18.58 31.44 25.21
N VAL A 4 -18.38 31.80 26.48
CA VAL A 4 -17.13 31.54 27.21
C VAL A 4 -16.93 30.03 27.41
N LEU A 5 -18.00 29.31 27.73
CA LEU A 5 -17.99 27.85 27.84
C LEU A 5 -17.66 27.17 26.50
N LEU A 6 -18.23 27.66 25.39
CA LEU A 6 -17.93 27.15 24.05
C LEU A 6 -16.48 27.40 23.63
N ILE A 7 -15.93 28.57 23.97
CA ILE A 7 -14.52 28.88 23.71
C ILE A 7 -13.61 27.96 24.52
N LEU A 8 -13.89 27.77 25.81
CA LEU A 8 -13.15 26.84 26.67
C LEU A 8 -13.21 25.39 26.17
N ALA A 9 -14.40 24.93 25.78
CA ALA A 9 -14.58 23.60 25.19
C ALA A 9 -13.78 23.44 23.89
N GLY A 10 -13.81 24.45 23.00
CA GLY A 10 -13.01 24.46 21.78
C GLY A 10 -11.50 24.41 22.06
N LEU A 11 -11.05 25.13 23.08
CA LEU A 11 -9.64 25.16 23.49
C LEU A 11 -9.16 23.78 23.97
N ILE A 12 -9.97 23.08 24.75
CA ILE A 12 -9.68 21.72 25.22
C ILE A 12 -9.58 20.74 24.04
N ILE A 13 -10.48 20.85 23.07
CA ILE A 13 -10.45 20.02 21.86
C ILE A 13 -9.16 20.26 21.07
N VAL A 14 -8.80 21.54 20.86
CA VAL A 14 -7.58 21.90 20.14
C VAL A 14 -6.33 21.38 20.86
N ILE A 15 -6.25 21.54 22.18
CA ILE A 15 -5.13 21.01 22.99
C ILE A 15 -5.08 19.48 22.92
N GLY A 16 -6.22 18.80 23.00
CA GLY A 16 -6.30 17.36 22.88
C GLY A 16 -5.82 16.85 21.52
N ILE A 17 -6.16 17.53 20.43
CA ILE A 17 -5.70 17.19 19.07
C ILE A 17 -4.20 17.46 18.92
N ILE A 18 -3.70 18.60 19.38
CA ILE A 18 -2.27 18.94 19.29
C ILE A 18 -1.43 18.00 20.16
N GLY A 19 -1.87 17.73 21.39
CA GLY A 19 -1.17 16.84 22.31
C GLY A 19 -1.21 15.37 21.91
N SER A 20 -2.09 14.99 20.97
CA SER A 20 -2.20 13.62 20.44
C SER A 20 -1.71 13.50 18.99
N LEU A 21 -1.11 14.55 18.44
CA LEU A 21 -0.69 14.58 17.03
C LEU A 21 0.30 13.46 16.70
N ASP A 22 1.24 13.18 17.61
CA ASP A 22 2.21 12.09 17.46
C ASP A 22 1.52 10.72 17.43
N PHE A 23 0.55 10.50 18.32
CA PHE A 23 -0.23 9.27 18.35
C PHE A 23 -1.11 9.13 17.10
N PHE A 24 -1.71 10.22 16.64
CA PHE A 24 -2.51 10.25 15.42
C PHE A 24 -1.66 9.91 14.19
N VAL A 25 -0.49 10.56 14.02
CA VAL A 25 0.44 10.26 12.92
C VAL A 25 0.90 8.81 12.98
N ALA A 26 1.26 8.30 14.16
CA ALA A 26 1.65 6.90 14.34
C ALA A 26 0.50 5.94 13.98
N ALA A 27 -0.74 6.24 14.38
CA ALA A 27 -1.91 5.44 14.05
C ALA A 27 -2.16 5.39 12.53
N VAL A 28 -2.06 6.53 11.85
CA VAL A 28 -2.18 6.62 10.39
C VAL A 28 -1.09 5.80 9.71
N LEU A 29 0.18 5.98 10.10
CA LEU A 29 1.30 5.22 9.53
C LEU A 29 1.15 3.71 9.76
N ASN A 30 0.77 3.29 10.97
CA ASN A 30 0.52 1.89 11.29
C ASN A 30 -0.63 1.31 10.45
N SER A 31 -1.69 2.09 10.20
CA SER A 31 -2.80 1.65 9.33
C SER A 31 -2.35 1.43 7.88
N LEU A 32 -1.47 2.29 7.36
CA LEU A 32 -0.92 2.15 6.01
C LEU A 32 -0.02 0.92 5.90
N ILE A 33 0.83 0.68 6.91
CA ILE A 33 1.68 -0.52 7.00
C ILE A 33 0.79 -1.76 7.06
N PHE A 34 -0.28 -1.74 7.87
CA PHE A 34 -1.21 -2.86 7.97
C PHE A 34 -1.86 -3.21 6.62
N ILE A 35 -2.34 -2.20 5.88
CA ILE A 35 -2.89 -2.40 4.53
C ILE A 35 -1.83 -2.98 3.58
N MET A 36 -0.59 -2.49 3.65
CA MET A 36 0.51 -3.00 2.85
C MET A 36 0.78 -4.49 3.17
N VAL A 37 0.82 -4.86 4.45
CA VAL A 37 0.99 -6.24 4.90
C VAL A 37 -0.16 -7.12 4.41
N LEU A 38 -1.41 -6.66 4.51
CA LEU A 38 -2.57 -7.39 3.97
C LEU A 38 -2.44 -7.64 2.46
N GLY A 39 -1.96 -6.65 1.70
CA GLY A 39 -1.71 -6.80 0.26
C GLY A 39 -0.64 -7.86 -0.04
N VAL A 40 0.46 -7.87 0.72
CA VAL A 40 1.53 -8.87 0.58
C VAL A 40 1.02 -10.26 0.93
N VAL A 41 0.34 -10.41 2.07
CA VAL A 41 -0.22 -11.69 2.52
C VAL A 41 -1.23 -12.20 1.51
N GLY A 42 -2.15 -11.35 1.04
CA GLY A 42 -3.12 -11.69 0.00
C GLY A 42 -2.44 -12.13 -1.30
N TYR A 43 -1.38 -11.44 -1.73
CA TYR A 43 -0.59 -11.83 -2.91
C TYR A 43 0.06 -13.19 -2.74
N LEU A 44 0.67 -13.46 -1.57
CA LEU A 44 1.29 -14.75 -1.28
C LEU A 44 0.25 -15.86 -1.29
N ILE A 45 -0.90 -15.67 -0.63
CA ILE A 45 -2.00 -16.63 -0.63
C ILE A 45 -2.46 -16.91 -2.08
N TYR A 46 -2.70 -15.87 -2.88
CA TYR A 46 -3.03 -16.04 -4.29
C TYR A 46 -1.96 -16.81 -5.07
N TYR A 47 -0.69 -16.48 -4.86
CA TYR A 47 0.43 -17.11 -5.56
C TYR A 47 0.65 -18.58 -5.18
N PHE A 48 0.46 -18.93 -3.91
CA PHE A 48 0.64 -20.29 -3.41
C PHE A 48 -0.57 -21.18 -3.65
N PHE A 49 -1.77 -20.71 -3.36
CA PHE A 49 -2.98 -21.54 -3.37
C PHE A 49 -3.77 -21.47 -4.68
N PHE A 50 -3.88 -20.30 -5.30
CA PHE A 50 -4.70 -20.13 -6.51
C PHE A 50 -3.91 -20.30 -7.81
N LEU A 51 -2.62 -19.95 -7.83
CA LEU A 51 -1.82 -20.00 -9.04
C LEU A 51 -1.27 -21.42 -9.28
N THR A 52 -2.02 -22.20 -10.06
CA THR A 52 -1.63 -23.55 -10.48
C THR A 52 -0.27 -23.55 -11.21
N GLU A 53 0.49 -24.63 -11.03
CA GLU A 53 1.82 -24.88 -11.63
C GLU A 53 1.88 -24.54 -13.13
N SER A 54 0.84 -24.92 -13.88
CA SER A 54 0.70 -24.68 -15.32
C SER A 54 0.64 -23.18 -15.66
N GLN A 55 -0.10 -22.40 -14.89
CA GLN A 55 -0.20 -20.96 -15.07
C GLN A 55 1.11 -20.25 -14.72
N ARG A 56 1.85 -20.72 -13.71
CA ARG A 56 3.20 -20.20 -13.37
C ARG A 56 4.18 -20.40 -14.52
N LYS A 57 4.23 -21.59 -15.10
CA LYS A 57 5.07 -21.90 -16.27
C LYS A 57 4.70 -21.03 -17.47
N TYR A 58 3.41 -20.89 -17.78
CA TYR A 58 2.94 -20.04 -18.88
C TYR A 58 3.35 -18.57 -18.70
N LYS A 59 3.10 -17.97 -17.52
CA LYS A 59 3.48 -16.57 -17.24
C LYS A 59 5.00 -16.36 -17.30
N ARG A 60 5.81 -17.32 -16.83
CA ARG A 60 7.28 -17.28 -16.94
C ARG A 60 7.75 -17.33 -18.39
N ALA A 61 7.16 -18.21 -19.21
CA ALA A 61 7.46 -18.32 -20.63
C ALA A 61 7.09 -17.04 -21.39
N LEU A 62 5.91 -16.46 -21.11
CA LEU A 62 5.46 -15.21 -21.71
C LEU A 62 6.39 -14.03 -21.39
N ARG A 63 6.86 -13.92 -20.14
CA ARG A 63 7.84 -12.89 -19.73
C ARG A 63 9.17 -13.05 -20.48
N LYS A 64 9.68 -14.28 -20.61
CA LYS A 64 10.90 -14.56 -21.39
C LYS A 64 10.73 -14.20 -22.86
N SER A 65 9.59 -14.56 -23.47
CA SER A 65 9.26 -14.22 -24.86
C SER A 65 9.22 -12.71 -25.08
N LYS A 66 8.49 -11.95 -24.23
CA LYS A 66 8.42 -10.49 -24.33
C LYS A 66 9.80 -9.81 -24.23
N ARG A 67 10.66 -10.27 -23.31
CA ARG A 67 12.05 -9.77 -23.19
C ARG A 67 12.87 -10.05 -24.46
N LYS A 68 12.77 -11.26 -25.02
CA LYS A 68 13.46 -11.64 -26.26
C LYS A 68 13.02 -10.80 -27.45
N HIS A 69 11.72 -10.52 -27.59
CA HIS A 69 11.19 -9.66 -28.65
C HIS A 69 11.59 -8.19 -28.49
N LYS A 70 11.62 -7.67 -27.25
CA LYS A 70 12.10 -6.31 -26.98
C LYS A 70 13.57 -6.16 -27.38
N ASN A 71 14.43 -7.09 -26.95
CA ASN A 71 15.86 -7.05 -27.28
C ASN A 71 16.11 -7.17 -28.79
N ARG A 72 15.32 -7.98 -29.50
CA ARG A 72 15.38 -8.09 -30.97
C ARG A 72 14.97 -6.81 -31.70
N ARG A 73 14.03 -6.02 -31.16
CA ARG A 73 13.68 -4.72 -31.75
C ARG A 73 14.81 -3.72 -31.59
N THR A 74 15.36 -3.57 -30.39
CA THR A 74 16.51 -2.67 -30.13
C THR A 74 17.73 -3.04 -30.97
N ASN A 75 18.02 -4.33 -31.18
CA ASN A 75 19.17 -4.75 -31.99
C ASN A 75 18.95 -4.67 -33.51
N LYS A 76 17.75 -4.25 -33.95
CA LYS A 76 17.40 -4.01 -35.37
C LYS A 76 17.38 -2.52 -35.70
N GLU A 77 17.41 -1.66 -34.69
CA GLU A 77 17.46 -0.19 -34.80
C GLU A 77 18.88 0.37 -34.60
N ILE A 78 19.86 -0.49 -34.29
CA ILE A 78 21.31 -0.24 -34.27
C ILE A 78 21.88 -0.87 -35.54
#